data_AF-A0A258JNQ3-F1
#
_entry.id   AF-A0A258JNQ3-F1
#
_cell.length_a   1.000
_cell.length_b   1.000
_cell.length_c   1.000
_cell.angle_alpha   90.00
_cell.angle_beta   90.00
_cell.angle_gamma   90.00
#
_symmetry.space_group_name_H-M   'P 1'
#
loop_
_entity.id
_entity.type
_entity.pdbx_description
1 polymer ?
#
loop_
_entity_poly.entity_id
_entity_poly.type
_entity_poly.pdbx_seq_one_letter_code
_entity_poly.pdbx_strand_id
1 'polypeptide(L)' 'MGLLIYLVAAVAIVMAIAWALYVAPTAGPLSPVDLLVALAPLFSLIALMLLVVLVIWVVGRTWRLLARWRRR' A
#
# COMPACT_ATOMS: atom_id res chain seq x y z
N MET A 1 -1.14 1.89 -17.62
CA MET A 1 -1.82 1.86 -16.29
C MET A 1 -2.04 0.44 -15.79
N GLY A 2 -2.55 -0.51 -16.60
CA GLY A 2 -2.74 -1.91 -16.17
C GLY A 2 -1.48 -2.58 -15.62
N LEU A 3 -0.32 -2.39 -16.27
CA LEU A 3 0.94 -3.00 -15.84
C LEU A 3 1.37 -2.59 -14.42
N LEU A 4 1.15 -1.33 -14.03
CA LEU A 4 1.41 -0.83 -12.67
C LEU A 4 0.48 -1.48 -11.63
N ILE A 5 -0.80 -1.65 -11.99
CA ILE A 5 -1.80 -2.30 -11.11
C ILE A 5 -1.42 -3.77 -10.89
N TYR A 6 -1.02 -4.47 -11.96
CA TYR A 6 -0.55 -5.86 -11.84
C TYR A 6 0.72 -5.98 -11.01
N LEU A 7 1.66 -5.04 -11.14
CA LEU A 7 2.90 -5.04 -10.37
C LEU A 7 2.63 -4.82 -8.87
N VAL A 8 1.75 -3.88 -8.55
CA VAL A 8 1.32 -3.61 -7.16
C VAL A 8 0.59 -4.82 -6.57
N ALA A 9 -0.34 -5.43 -7.32
CA ALA A 9 -1.05 -6.62 -6.88
C ALA A 9 -0.10 -7.81 -6.65
N ALA A 10 0.88 -8.02 -7.54
CA ALA A 10 1.88 -9.06 -7.40
C ALA A 10 2.74 -8.86 -6.14
N VAL A 11 3.20 -7.64 -5.87
CA VAL A 11 3.97 -7.31 -4.66
C VAL A 11 3.14 -7.56 -3.40
N ALA A 12 1.86 -7.18 -3.39
CA ALA A 12 0.96 -7.41 -2.27
C ALA A 12 0.75 -8.92 -2.01
N ILE A 13 0.57 -9.73 -3.06
CA ILE A 13 0.43 -11.19 -2.96
C ILE A 13 1.71 -11.83 -2.41
N VAL A 14 2.89 -11.44 -2.93
CA VAL A 14 4.17 -11.97 -2.45
C VAL A 14 4.40 -11.61 -0.98
N MET A 15 4.09 -10.37 -0.57
CA MET A 15 4.20 -9.98 0.84
C MET A 15 3.23 -10.73 1.74
N ALA A 16 1.98 -10.95 1.30
CA ALA A 16 1.01 -11.73 2.07
C ALA A 16 1.46 -13.19 2.25
N ILE A 17 2.01 -13.81 1.20
CA ILE A 17 2.55 -15.18 1.27
C ILE A 17 3.78 -15.24 2.17
N ALA A 18 4.73 -14.31 2.01
CA ALA A 18 5.93 -14.26 2.85
C ALA A 18 5.58 -14.05 4.33
N TRP A 19 4.56 -13.22 4.60
CA TRP A 19 4.06 -13.01 5.94
C TRP A 19 3.37 -14.25 6.51
N ALA A 20 2.51 -14.92 5.73
CA ALA A 20 1.86 -16.16 6.15
C ALA A 20 2.90 -17.24 6.49
N LEU A 21 3.96 -17.37 5.68
CA LEU A 21 5.07 -18.28 5.94
C LEU A 21 5.89 -17.89 7.18
N TYR A 22 6.05 -16.60 7.44
CA TYR A 22 6.74 -16.10 8.63
C TYR A 22 5.94 -16.33 9.93
N VAL A 23 4.61 -16.20 9.89
CA VAL A 23 3.72 -16.44 11.03
C VAL A 23 3.45 -17.95 11.26
N ALA A 24 3.61 -18.77 10.20
CA ALA A 24 3.32 -20.20 10.21
C ALA A 24 4.03 -21.06 11.28
N PRO A 25 5.18 -20.71 11.90
CA PRO A 25 5.72 -21.48 13.01
C PRO A 25 5.44 -20.79 14.35
N THR A 26 4.17 -20.52 14.67
CA THR A 26 3.75 -20.19 16.04
C THR A 26 2.78 -21.25 16.53
N ALA A 27 3.30 -22.31 17.14
CA ALA A 27 2.54 -23.48 17.62
C ALA A 27 1.72 -23.21 18.90
N GLY A 28 1.22 -21.99 19.11
CA GLY A 28 0.47 -21.59 20.30
C GLY A 28 -0.46 -20.41 20.04
N PRO A 29 -1.45 -20.15 20.92
CA PRO A 29 -2.40 -19.06 20.75
C PRO A 29 -1.64 -17.72 20.72
N LEU A 30 -1.68 -17.05 19.57
CA LEU A 30 -1.10 -15.72 19.37
C LEU A 30 -1.78 -14.73 20.33
N SER A 31 -0.98 -13.94 21.04
CA SER A 31 -1.56 -12.84 21.82
C SER A 31 -2.17 -11.79 20.88
N PRO A 32 -3.15 -11.00 21.33
CA PRO A 32 -3.72 -9.91 20.53
C PRO A 32 -2.66 -8.90 20.05
N VAL A 33 -1.58 -8.73 20.81
CA VAL A 33 -0.46 -7.86 20.47
C VAL A 33 0.36 -8.45 19.32
N ASP A 34 0.62 -9.76 19.35
CA ASP A 34 1.35 -10.44 18.27
C ASP A 34 0.58 -10.38 16.94
N LEU A 35 -0.75 -10.49 17.01
CA LEU A 35 -1.62 -10.28 15.85
C LEU A 35 -1.51 -8.86 15.28
N LEU A 36 -1.51 -7.83 16.13
CA LEU A 36 -1.38 -6.44 15.68
C LEU A 36 0.00 -6.15 15.07
N VAL A 37 1.07 -6.64 15.71
CA VAL A 37 2.44 -6.51 15.19
C VAL A 37 2.58 -7.26 13.88
N ALA A 38 2.01 -8.45 13.79
CA ALA A 38 2.01 -9.21 12.56
C ALA A 38 1.20 -8.47 11.48
N LEU A 39 0.09 -7.80 11.78
CA LEU A 39 -0.64 -7.01 10.78
C LEU A 39 0.04 -5.68 10.38
N ALA A 40 1.05 -5.21 11.13
CA ALA A 40 1.74 -3.94 10.88
C ALA A 40 2.27 -3.75 9.44
N PRO A 41 2.88 -4.74 8.77
CA PRO A 41 3.32 -4.62 7.38
C PRO A 41 2.14 -4.42 6.42
N LEU A 42 1.00 -5.05 6.69
CA LEU A 42 -0.21 -4.93 5.89
C LEU A 42 -0.77 -3.50 5.99
N PHE A 43 -0.84 -2.95 7.20
CA PHE A 43 -1.23 -1.56 7.41
C PHE A 43 -0.26 -0.57 6.77
N SER A 44 1.04 -0.85 6.80
CA SER A 44 2.08 -0.03 6.17
C SER A 44 1.92 0.00 4.65
N LEU A 45 1.62 -1.14 4.03
CA LEU A 45 1.32 -1.24 2.59
C LEU A 45 0.06 -0.45 2.21
N ILE A 46 -1.02 -0.59 2.98
CA ILE A 46 -2.27 0.14 2.73
C ILE A 46 -2.03 1.66 2.86
N ALA A 47 -1.33 2.08 3.91
CA ALA A 47 -0.98 3.48 4.12
C ALA A 47 -0.13 4.04 2.96
N LEU A 48 0.86 3.27 2.48
CA LEU A 48 1.68 3.64 1.34
C LEU A 48 0.85 3.76 0.05
N MET A 49 -0.08 2.84 -0.22
CA MET A 49 -0.97 2.92 -1.38
C MET A 49 -1.85 4.18 -1.33
N LEU A 50 -2.44 4.48 -0.17
CA LEU A 50 -3.23 5.69 0.03
C LEU A 50 -2.39 6.95 -0.18
N LEU A 51 -1.15 6.97 0.32
CA LEU A 51 -0.22 8.07 0.12
C LEU A 51 0.10 8.30 -1.36
N VAL A 52 0.36 7.22 -2.11
CA VAL A 52 0.63 7.31 -3.56
C VAL A 52 -0.57 7.87 -4.31
N VAL A 53 -1.78 7.41 -4.00
CA VAL A 53 -3.02 7.94 -4.60
C VAL A 53 -3.18 9.42 -4.28
N LEU A 54 -2.94 9.83 -3.04
CA LEU A 54 -3.00 11.21 -2.61
C LEU A 54 -1.99 12.07 -3.38
N VAL A 55 -0.74 11.62 -3.51
CA VAL A 55 0.31 12.32 -4.26
C VAL A 55 -0.09 12.49 -5.72
N ILE A 56 -0.55 11.44 -6.39
CA ILE A 56 -1.00 11.51 -7.78
C ILE A 56 -2.16 12.50 -7.93
N TRP A 57 -3.12 12.48 -7.00
CA TRP A 57 -4.25 13.40 -7.01
C TRP A 57 -3.81 14.86 -6.83
N VAL A 58 -2.90 15.12 -5.87
CA VAL A 58 -2.35 16.46 -5.61
C VAL A 58 -1.60 16.96 -6.84
N VAL A 59 -0.67 16.17 -7.39
CA VAL A 59 0.10 16.52 -8.59
C VAL A 59 -0.81 16.78 -9.79
N GLY A 60 -1.81 15.92 -10.02
CA GLY A 60 -2.78 16.12 -11.10
C GLY A 60 -3.65 17.37 -10.88
N ARG A 61 -3.99 17.70 -9.62
CA ARG A 61 -4.76 18.89 -9.28
C ARG A 61 -3.94 20.17 -9.44
N THR A 62 -2.71 20.21 -8.96
CA THR A 62 -1.80 21.36 -9.14
C THR A 62 -1.50 21.59 -10.60
N TRP A 63 -1.21 20.53 -11.38
CA TRP A 63 -0.99 20.66 -12.83
C TRP A 63 -2.20 21.25 -13.56
N ARG A 64 -3.41 20.81 -13.23
CA ARG A 64 -4.65 21.36 -13.81
C ARG A 64 -4.84 22.83 -13.45
N LEU A 65 -4.49 23.23 -12.24
CA LEU A 65 -4.55 24.64 -11.82
C LEU A 65 -3.51 25.48 -12.59
N LEU A 66 -2.25 25.05 -12.63
CA LEU A 66 -1.18 25.69 -13.41
C LEU A 66 -1.53 25.82 -14.90
N ALA A 67 -2.09 24.77 -15.50
CA ALA A 67 -2.51 24.79 -16.89
C ALA A 67 -3.65 25.79 -17.18
N ARG A 68 -4.55 26.04 -16.21
CA ARG A 68 -5.60 27.07 -16.34
C ARG A 68 -5.01 28.48 -16.26
N TRP A 69 -4.03 28.68 -15.38
CA TRP A 69 -3.35 29.98 -15.24
C TRP A 69 -2.54 30.34 -16.48
N ARG A 70 -1.89 29.36 -17.12
CA ARG A 70 -1.06 29.60 -18.31
C ARG A 70 -1.85 29.84 -19.60
N ARG A 71 -3.17 29.59 -19.61
CA ARG A 71 -4.07 29.85 -20.76
C ARG A 71 -4.81 31.19 -20.65
N ARG A 72 -4.63 31.93 -19.56
CA ARG A 72 -5.07 33.33 -19.43
C ARG A 72 -3.87 34.23 -19.64
#